data_AF-A0A246AHB1-F1
#
_entry.id   AF-A0A246AHB1-F1
#
_cell.length_a   1.000
_cell.length_b   1.000
_cell.length_c   1.000
_cell.angle_alpha   90.00
_cell.angle_beta   90.00
_cell.angle_gamma   90.00
#
_symmetry.space_group_name_H-M   'P 1'
#
loop_
_entity.id
_entity.type
_entity.pdbx_description
1 polymer ?
#
loop_
_entity_poly.entity_id
_entity_poly.type
_entity_poly.pdbx_seq_one_letter_code
_entity_poly.pdbx_strand_id
1 'polypeptide(L)'
;MAEQYIDKEILVLIRARLWEISQSKKITLEDIQDRTGFSYSQVYRIVRGENNISVSGLFAVCKALEVQPAEVFNFEIAIPKYPDVRKQRKG
;
A
#
# COMPACT_ATOMS: atom_id res chain seq x y z
N MET A 1 -16.38 13.70 -13.41
CA MET A 1 -16.07 12.41 -12.76
C MET A 1 -15.94 12.68 -11.27
N ALA A 2 -16.46 11.82 -10.40
CA ALA A 2 -16.25 11.98 -8.96
C ALA A 2 -14.74 11.89 -8.68
N GLU A 3 -14.22 12.79 -7.84
CA GLU A 3 -12.84 12.74 -7.40
C GLU A 3 -12.61 11.44 -6.63
N GLN A 4 -11.47 10.78 -6.90
CA GLN A 4 -11.13 9.56 -6.19
C GLN A 4 -10.81 9.91 -4.73
N TYR A 5 -11.42 9.21 -3.77
CA TYR A 5 -11.02 9.27 -2.38
C TYR A 5 -9.59 8.72 -2.23
N ILE A 6 -8.72 9.48 -1.55
CA ILE A 6 -7.33 9.10 -1.27
C ILE A 6 -7.08 9.28 0.22
N ASP A 7 -6.84 8.16 0.90
CA ASP A 7 -6.38 8.16 2.29
C ASP A 7 -4.86 8.31 2.33
N LYS A 8 -4.38 9.54 2.53
CA LYS A 8 -2.95 9.83 2.54
C LYS A 8 -2.23 9.21 3.74
N GLU A 9 -2.90 9.11 4.89
CA GLU A 9 -2.29 8.57 6.12
C GLU A 9 -2.00 7.08 5.97
N ILE A 10 -2.97 6.32 5.46
CA ILE A 10 -2.79 4.89 5.17
C ILE A 10 -1.69 4.66 4.13
N LEU A 11 -1.65 5.48 3.08
CA LEU A 11 -0.61 5.38 2.06
C LEU A 11 0.80 5.63 2.62
N VAL A 12 0.96 6.54 3.58
CA VAL A 12 2.23 6.76 4.28
C VAL A 12 2.63 5.51 5.08
N LEU A 13 1.70 4.92 5.83
CA LEU A 13 1.98 3.71 6.62
C LEU A 13 2.41 2.54 5.73
N ILE A 14 1.66 2.26 4.65
CA ILE A 14 2.00 1.18 3.70
C ILE A 14 3.39 1.40 3.10
N ARG A 15 3.71 2.63 2.68
CA ARG A 15 5.01 2.94 2.07
C ARG A 15 6.16 2.84 3.05
N ALA A 16 5.98 3.29 4.30
CA ALA A 16 6.97 3.12 5.34
C ALA A 16 7.32 1.62 5.51
N ARG A 17 6.30 0.76 5.58
CA ARG A 17 6.49 -0.70 5.65
C ARG A 17 7.18 -1.29 4.43
N LEU A 18 6.74 -0.94 3.22
CA LEU A 18 7.41 -1.39 1.99
C LEU A 18 8.88 -0.98 1.94
N TRP A 19 9.17 0.26 2.33
CA TRP A 19 10.53 0.79 2.34
C TRP A 19 11.41 0.11 3.39
N GLU A 20 10.91 -0.07 4.61
CA GLU A 20 11.59 -0.82 5.67
C GLU A 20 11.94 -2.25 5.23
N ILE A 21 10.98 -2.96 4.61
CA ILE A 21 11.18 -4.31 4.08
C ILE A 21 12.26 -4.30 2.99
N SER A 22 12.16 -3.38 2.02
CA SER A 22 13.16 -3.20 0.95
C SER A 22 14.57 -3.01 1.51
N GLN A 23 14.73 -2.10 2.48
CA GLN A 23 16.01 -1.82 3.12
C GLN A 23 16.55 -3.04 3.90
N SER A 24 15.69 -3.72 4.67
CA SER A 24 16.09 -4.89 5.45
C SER A 24 16.59 -6.05 4.57
N LYS A 25 16.00 -6.22 3.38
CA LYS A 25 16.37 -7.24 2.39
C LYS A 25 17.46 -6.79 1.42
N LYS A 26 17.91 -5.53 1.50
CA LYS A 26 18.86 -4.90 0.55
C LYS A 26 18.39 -4.99 -0.90
N ILE A 27 17.08 -4.90 -1.14
CA ILE A 27 16.48 -4.87 -2.47
C ILE A 27 16.25 -3.41 -2.86
N THR A 28 16.92 -2.93 -3.91
CA THR A 28 16.83 -1.55 -4.42
C THR A 28 15.55 -1.29 -5.20
N LEU A 29 15.27 -0.04 -5.57
CA LEU A 29 14.10 0.26 -6.42
C LEU A 29 14.31 -0.26 -7.84
N GLU A 30 15.56 -0.28 -8.31
CA GLU A 30 16.00 -0.86 -9.57
C GLU A 30 15.80 -2.38 -9.57
N ASP A 31 16.09 -3.07 -8.47
CA ASP A 31 15.79 -4.50 -8.36
C ASP A 31 14.29 -4.77 -8.48
N ILE A 32 13.45 -3.94 -7.84
CA ILE A 32 11.99 -4.05 -7.95
C ILE A 32 11.55 -3.75 -9.39
N GLN A 33 12.18 -2.78 -10.06
CA GLN A 33 11.94 -2.45 -11.45
C GLN A 33 12.17 -3.67 -12.35
N ASP A 34 13.34 -4.29 -12.23
CA ASP A 34 13.74 -5.45 -13.02
C ASP A 34 12.83 -6.65 -12.75
N ARG A 35 12.42 -6.86 -11.49
CA ARG A 35 11.54 -7.97 -11.08
C ARG A 35 10.08 -7.80 -11.49
N THR A 36 9.61 -6.56 -11.67
CA THR A 36 8.20 -6.26 -12.01
C THR A 36 7.98 -5.91 -13.47
N GLY A 37 9.03 -5.47 -14.18
CA GLY A 37 8.93 -4.88 -15.51
C GLY A 37 8.29 -3.48 -15.51
N PHE A 38 8.11 -2.86 -14.34
CA PHE A 38 7.62 -1.49 -14.24
C PHE A 38 8.71 -0.49 -14.64
N SER A 39 8.33 0.75 -14.94
CA SER A 39 9.30 1.85 -14.98
C SER A 39 9.76 2.22 -13.57
N TYR A 40 10.97 2.75 -13.45
CA TYR A 40 11.48 3.28 -12.18
C TYR A 40 10.50 4.27 -11.53
N SER A 41 9.89 5.16 -12.32
CA SER A 41 8.88 6.12 -11.84
C SER A 41 7.63 5.45 -11.25
N GLN A 42 7.19 4.33 -11.82
CA GLN A 42 6.07 3.55 -11.26
C GLN A 42 6.47 2.89 -9.95
N VAL A 43 7.65 2.29 -9.88
CA VAL A 43 8.19 1.71 -8.64
C VAL A 43 8.30 2.78 -7.55
N TYR A 44 8.90 3.93 -7.87
CA TYR A 44 9.02 5.06 -6.97
C TYR A 44 7.65 5.52 -6.46
N ARG A 45 6.66 5.70 -7.35
CA ARG A 45 5.30 6.09 -6.94
C ARG A 45 4.65 5.09 -5.98
N ILE A 46 4.92 3.80 -6.17
CA ILE A 46 4.37 2.76 -5.30
C ILE A 46 5.07 2.76 -3.94
N VAL A 47 6.41 2.71 -3.92
CA VAL A 47 7.19 2.49 -2.69
C VAL A 47 7.46 3.77 -1.90
N ARG A 48 7.65 4.91 -2.57
CA ARG A 48 8.17 6.16 -1.98
C ARG A 48 7.38 7.43 -2.31
N GLY A 49 6.48 7.38 -3.29
CA GLY A 49 5.75 8.56 -3.77
C GLY A 49 4.58 8.98 -2.88
N GLU A 50 3.71 9.83 -3.42
CA GLU A 50 2.54 10.38 -2.70
C GLU A 50 1.20 10.09 -3.39
N ASN A 51 1.23 9.63 -4.64
CA ASN A 51 0.04 9.35 -5.43
C ASN A 51 -0.76 8.17 -4.88
N ASN A 52 -2.01 7.99 -5.31
CA ASN A 52 -2.69 6.73 -5.02
C ASN A 52 -1.99 5.56 -5.75
N ILE A 53 -2.09 4.36 -5.17
CA ILE A 53 -1.52 3.13 -5.73
C ILE A 53 -2.63 2.13 -6.00
N SER A 54 -2.48 1.31 -7.03
CA SER A 54 -3.39 0.19 -7.25
C SER A 54 -3.03 -0.99 -6.35
N VAL A 55 -4.04 -1.77 -5.94
CA VAL A 55 -3.81 -3.03 -5.20
C VAL A 55 -2.94 -3.98 -6.01
N SER A 56 -3.17 -4.09 -7.33
CA SER A 56 -2.33 -4.92 -8.20
C SER A 56 -0.86 -4.48 -8.21
N GLY A 57 -0.61 -3.17 -8.23
CA GLY A 57 0.75 -2.61 -8.16
C GLY A 57 1.42 -2.91 -6.82
N LEU A 58 0.69 -2.75 -5.71
CA LEU A 58 1.15 -3.13 -4.38
C LEU A 58 1.54 -4.61 -4.33
N PHE A 59 0.68 -5.52 -4.81
CA PHE A 59 0.95 -6.96 -4.79
C PHE A 59 2.10 -7.36 -5.71
N ALA A 60 2.29 -6.69 -6.85
CA ALA A 60 3.46 -6.89 -7.70
C ALA A 60 4.76 -6.53 -6.95
N VAL A 61 4.76 -5.41 -6.22
CA VAL A 61 5.89 -5.02 -5.37
C VAL A 61 6.10 -5.99 -4.21
N CYS A 62 5.04 -6.49 -3.55
CA CYS A 62 5.17 -7.50 -2.50
C CYS A 62 5.85 -8.77 -3.02
N LYS A 63 5.48 -9.24 -4.23
CA LYS A 63 6.15 -10.37 -4.88
C LYS A 63 7.61 -10.07 -5.20
N ALA A 64 7.90 -8.89 -5.74
CA ALA A 64 9.28 -8.48 -6.03
C ALA A 64 10.16 -8.36 -4.77
N LEU A 65 9.56 -7.95 -3.65
CA LEU A 65 10.19 -7.92 -2.33
C LEU A 65 10.17 -9.27 -1.61
N GLU A 66 9.59 -10.32 -2.21
CA GLU A 66 9.46 -11.66 -1.64
C GLU A 66 8.82 -11.65 -0.24
N VAL A 67 7.77 -10.84 -0.07
CA VAL A 67 7.13 -10.60 1.23
C VAL A 67 5.63 -10.86 1.16
N GLN A 68 5.04 -11.37 2.24
CA GLN A 68 3.59 -11.53 2.29
C GLN A 68 2.91 -10.16 2.49
N PRO A 69 1.79 -9.87 1.81
CA PRO A 69 1.07 -8.61 2.00
C PRO A 69 0.70 -8.34 3.46
N ALA A 70 0.40 -9.39 4.24
CA ALA A 70 0.10 -9.26 5.67
C ALA A 70 1.21 -8.54 6.47
N GLU A 71 2.48 -8.71 6.09
CA GLU A 71 3.61 -8.05 6.76
C GLU A 71 3.69 -6.54 6.43
N VAL A 72 3.19 -6.16 5.25
CA VAL A 72 3.07 -4.76 4.83
C VAL A 72 1.90 -4.08 5.55
N PHE A 73 0.80 -4.80 5.77
CA PHE A 73 -0.38 -4.34 6.49
C PHE A 73 -0.30 -4.53 8.02
N ASN A 74 0.86 -4.89 8.55
CA ASN A 74 1.05 -5.10 9.98
C ASN A 74 1.18 -3.76 10.73
N PHE A 75 0.06 -3.03 10.83
CA PHE A 75 -0.10 -1.78 11.57
C PHE A 75 -1.54 -1.61 12.06
N GLU A 76 -1.72 -0.77 13.07
CA GLU A 76 -3.04 -0.47 13.62
C GLU A 76 -3.53 0.90 13.14
N ILE A 77 -4.85 1.03 13.00
CA ILE A 77 -5.52 2.29 12.64
C ILE A 77 -6.70 2.52 13.57
N ALA A 78 -7.07 3.78 13.77
CA ALA A 78 -8.25 4.12 14.53
C ALA A 78 -9.52 3.72 13.75
N ILE A 79 -10.31 2.81 14.32
CA ILE A 79 -11.61 2.43 13.77
C ILE A 79 -12.69 3.22 14.51
N PRO A 80 -13.34 4.22 13.87
CA PRO A 80 -14.40 4.96 14.52
C PRO A 80 -15.63 4.08 14.73
N LYS A 81 -16.39 4.37 15.79
CA LYS A 81 -17.68 3.73 16.03
C LYS A 81 -18.72 4.33 15.08
N TYR A 82 -19.15 3.55 14.10
CA TYR A 82 -20.26 3.92 13.23
C TYR A 82 -21.60 3.53 13.86
N PRO A 83 -22.71 4.24 13.54
CA PRO A 83 -24.04 3.82 13.96
C PRO A 83 -24.40 2.45 13.35
N ASP A 84 -25.30 1.72 14.01
CA ASP A 84 -25.76 0.39 13.60
C ASP A 84 -26.07 0.30 12.10
N VAL A 85 -25.89 -0.88 11.50
CA VAL A 85 -26.19 -1.05 10.07
C VAL A 85 -27.68 -0.82 9.80
N ARG A 86 -28.01 -0.36 8.59
CA ARG A 86 -29.39 -0.02 8.21
C ARG A 86 -30.44 -1.07 8.58
N LYS A 87 -30.10 -2.36 8.50
CA LYS A 87 -30.99 -3.48 8.83
C LYS A 87 -31.36 -3.54 10.32
N GLN A 88 -30.50 -3.04 11.20
CA GLN A 88 -30.67 -3.05 12.65
C GLN A 88 -31.35 -1.76 13.17
N ARG A 89 -31.44 -0.71 12.35
CA ARG A 89 -32.10 0.57 12.72
C ARG A 89 -33.64 0.53 12.70
N LYS A 90 -34.26 -0.66 12.58
CA LYS A 90 -35.72 -0.78 12.55
C LYS A 90 -36.27 -0.74 13.98
N GLY A 91 -36.69 0.46 14.38
CA GLY A 91 -37.89 0.66 15.19
C GLY A 91 -39.10 0.88 14.27
#